data_AF-A0A966MU52-F1
#
_entry.id   AF-A0A966MU52-F1
#
_cell.length_a   1.000
_cell.length_b   1.000
_cell.length_c   1.000
_cell.angle_alpha   90.00
_cell.angle_beta   90.00
_cell.angle_gamma   90.00
#
_symmetry.space_group_name_H-M   'P 1'
#
loop_
_entity.id
_entity.type
_entity.pdbx_description
1 polymer ?
#
loop_
_entity_poly.entity_id
_entity_poly.type
_entity_poly.pdbx_seq_one_letter_code
_entity_poly.pdbx_strand_id
1 'polypeptide(L)'
;CEDYRAAGTIDLEHDRADRAAGKRLTMPLLTLWGAKGVVGKLFNCLEDWREVAKDVSGRALPCGHFLPEEQPEMTLAEVQAFLARHPMR
;
A
#
# COMPACT_ATOMS: atom_id res chain seq x y z
N CYS A 1 13.79 -16.65 0.84
CA CYS A 1 13.67 -15.63 -0.21
C CYS A 1 14.34 -14.37 0.33
N GLU A 2 15.11 -13.66 -0.50
CA GLU A 2 16.01 -12.58 -0.04
C GLU A 2 15.26 -11.32 0.41
N ASP A 3 14.05 -11.10 -0.12
CA ASP A 3 13.10 -10.07 0.30
C ASP A 3 12.74 -10.15 1.80
N TYR A 4 12.36 -11.33 2.30
CA TYR A 4 12.03 -11.50 3.72
C TYR A 4 13.23 -11.31 4.64
N ARG A 5 14.43 -11.71 4.19
CA ARG A 5 15.68 -11.52 4.95
C ARG A 5 16.04 -10.04 5.02
N ALA A 6 15.92 -9.31 3.91
CA ALA A 6 16.18 -7.87 3.88
C ALA A 6 15.18 -7.10 4.74
N ALA A 7 13.88 -7.42 4.63
CA ALA A 7 12.79 -6.82 5.41
C ALA A 7 12.96 -7.01 6.92
N GLY A 8 13.55 -8.14 7.35
CA GLY A 8 13.87 -8.40 8.75
C GLY A 8 15.19 -7.81 9.24
N THR A 9 16.01 -7.22 8.36
CA THR A 9 17.37 -6.74 8.69
C THR A 9 17.64 -5.35 8.12
N ILE A 10 18.34 -5.27 6.99
CA ILE A 10 18.89 -4.02 6.44
C ILE A 10 17.80 -3.01 6.06
N ASP A 11 16.62 -3.46 5.63
CA ASP A 11 15.53 -2.55 5.26
C ASP A 11 15.03 -1.75 6.48
N LEU A 12 15.09 -2.33 7.68
CA LEU A 12 14.72 -1.61 8.90
C LEU A 12 15.72 -0.50 9.25
N GLU A 13 16.99 -0.65 8.89
CA GLU A 13 18.00 0.40 9.06
C GLU A 13 17.75 1.56 8.08
N HIS A 14 17.49 1.23 6.82
CA HIS A 14 17.15 2.23 5.80
C HIS A 14 15.85 2.96 6.13
N ASP A 15 14.80 2.24 6.53
CA ASP A 15 13.52 2.83 6.95
C ASP A 15 13.70 3.81 8.11
N ARG A 16 14.50 3.44 9.13
CA ARG A 16 14.78 4.32 10.27
C ARG A 16 15.54 5.56 9.83
N ALA A 17 16.54 5.42 8.95
CA ALA A 17 17.29 6.54 8.42
C ALA A 17 16.40 7.50 7.61
N ASP A 18 15.52 6.96 6.76
CA ASP A 18 14.60 7.76 5.96
C ASP A 18 13.56 8.48 6.82
N ARG A 19 13.01 7.81 7.85
CA ARG A 19 12.13 8.45 8.83
C ARG A 19 12.84 9.55 9.61
N ALA A 20 14.06 9.32 10.07
CA ALA A 20 14.87 10.33 10.76
C ALA A 20 15.20 11.54 9.86
N ALA A 21 15.39 11.29 8.56
CA ALA A 21 15.56 12.33 7.55
C ALA A 21 14.25 12.97 7.08
N GLY A 22 13.09 12.56 7.62
CA GLY A 22 11.77 13.08 7.23
C GLY A 22 11.38 12.74 5.79
N LYS A 23 12.02 11.75 5.16
CA LYS A 23 11.69 11.34 3.79
C LYS A 23 10.35 10.62 3.79
N ARG A 24 9.54 10.96 2.77
CA ARG A 24 8.27 10.31 2.48
C ARG A 24 8.11 10.17 0.97
N LEU A 25 7.36 9.15 0.56
CA LEU A 25 6.93 8.99 -0.83
C LEU A 25 6.14 10.22 -1.25
N THR A 26 6.53 10.81 -2.39
CA THR A 26 5.97 12.08 -2.88
C THR A 26 5.00 11.91 -4.05
N MET A 27 5.04 10.76 -4.73
CA MET A 27 4.08 10.39 -5.75
C MET A 27 2.73 10.01 -5.12
N PRO A 28 1.63 10.13 -5.87
CA PRO A 28 0.34 9.55 -5.49
C PRO A 28 0.46 8.05 -5.26
N LEU A 29 -0.16 7.55 -4.19
CA LEU A 29 -0.19 6.14 -3.82
C LEU A 29 -1.64 5.65 -3.71
N LEU A 30 -1.94 4.54 -4.39
CA LEU A 30 -3.17 3.76 -4.20
C LEU A 30 -2.86 2.53 -3.35
N THR A 31 -3.56 2.37 -2.22
CA THR A 31 -3.50 1.16 -1.40
C THR A 31 -4.86 0.46 -1.35
N LEU A 32 -4.90 -0.81 -1.78
CA LEU A 32 -6.08 -1.66 -1.71
C LEU A 32 -5.76 -2.87 -0.84
N TRP A 33 -6.69 -3.24 0.03
CA TRP A 33 -6.53 -4.40 0.91
C TRP A 33 -7.84 -5.16 1.08
N GLY A 34 -7.77 -6.44 1.44
CA GLY A 34 -8.94 -7.24 1.72
C GLY A 34 -9.49 -6.97 3.10
N ALA A 35 -10.77 -6.62 3.20
CA ALA A 35 -11.46 -6.40 4.46
C ALA A 35 -11.48 -7.66 5.35
N LYS A 36 -11.43 -8.86 4.75
CA LYS A 36 -11.45 -10.15 5.46
C LYS A 36 -10.03 -10.72 5.69
N GLY A 37 -9.02 -10.09 5.09
CA GLY A 37 -7.61 -10.49 5.19
C GLY A 37 -6.93 -10.01 6.47
N VAL A 38 -5.66 -10.40 6.66
CA VAL A 38 -4.86 -10.01 7.83
C VAL A 38 -4.76 -8.49 7.96
N VAL A 39 -4.47 -7.80 6.85
CA VAL A 39 -4.35 -6.32 6.82
C VAL A 39 -5.63 -5.65 7.27
N GLY A 40 -6.78 -6.04 6.71
CA GLY A 40 -8.08 -5.43 7.07
C GLY A 40 -8.53 -5.71 8.52
N LYS A 41 -7.99 -6.76 9.16
CA LYS A 41 -8.35 -7.14 10.53
C LYS A 41 -7.43 -6.53 11.58
N LEU A 42 -6.15 -6.35 11.28
CA LEU A 42 -5.11 -6.04 12.28
C LEU A 42 -4.49 -4.66 12.12
N PHE A 43 -4.70 -3.98 11.00
CA PHE A 43 -3.99 -2.74 10.67
C PHE A 43 -4.95 -1.63 10.27
N ASN A 44 -4.53 -0.39 10.51
CA ASN A 44 -5.20 0.78 9.96
C ASN A 44 -4.47 1.21 8.69
N CYS A 45 -4.64 0.41 7.63
CA CYS A 45 -3.80 0.45 6.44
C CYS A 45 -3.61 1.86 5.85
N LEU A 46 -4.67 2.68 5.79
CA LEU A 46 -4.54 4.05 5.27
C LEU A 46 -3.70 4.96 6.18
N GLU A 47 -3.86 4.87 7.50
CA GLU A 47 -3.06 5.67 8.42
C GLU A 47 -1.60 5.21 8.42
N ASP A 48 -1.34 3.91 8.40
CA ASP A 48 0.02 3.36 8.36
C ASP A 48 0.77 3.86 7.10
N TRP A 49 0.09 3.89 5.93
CA TRP A 49 0.69 4.43 4.71
C TRP A 49 0.91 5.96 4.77
N ARG A 50 0.05 6.72 5.47
CA ARG A 50 0.20 8.17 5.63
C ARG A 50 1.43 8.57 6.46
N GLU A 51 1.96 7.67 7.28
CA GLU A 51 3.20 7.91 8.01
C GLU A 51 4.41 8.04 7.08
N VAL A 52 4.40 7.31 5.96
CA VAL A 52 5.54 7.18 5.03
C VAL A 52 5.30 7.76 3.64
N ALA A 53 4.09 8.23 3.33
CA ALA A 53 3.71 8.81 2.04
C ALA A 53 2.89 10.10 2.20
N LYS A 54 3.03 11.03 1.24
CA LYS A 54 2.37 12.34 1.29
C LYS A 54 0.98 12.36 0.68
N ASP A 55 0.73 11.55 -0.34
CA ASP A 55 -0.54 11.49 -1.07
C ASP A 55 -1.01 10.04 -1.13
N VAL A 56 -1.92 9.67 -0.24
CA VAL A 56 -2.41 8.30 -0.08
C VAL A 56 -3.92 8.27 -0.25
N SER A 57 -4.35 7.44 -1.18
CA SER A 57 -5.75 7.08 -1.41
C SER A 57 -5.90 5.56 -1.37
N GLY A 58 -7.11 5.06 -1.11
CA GLY A 58 -7.29 3.63 -0.99
C GLY A 58 -8.55 3.23 -0.26
N ARG A 59 -8.87 1.94 -0.29
CA ARG A 59 -9.97 1.35 0.46
C ARG A 59 -9.85 -0.16 0.59
N ALA A 60 -10.59 -0.70 1.55
CA ALA A 60 -10.82 -2.13 1.66
C ALA A 60 -11.76 -2.64 0.55
N LEU A 61 -11.47 -3.82 0.01
CA LEU A 61 -12.36 -4.60 -0.84
C LEU A 61 -13.01 -5.74 -0.04
N PRO A 62 -14.23 -6.20 -0.39
CA PRO A 62 -14.97 -7.20 0.39
C PRO A 62 -14.45 -8.66 0.26
N CYS A 63 -13.13 -8.86 0.21
CA CYS A 63 -12.43 -10.13 0.02
C CYS A 63 -11.29 -10.38 1.02
N GLY A 64 -10.66 -11.54 0.88
CA GLY A 64 -9.43 -11.95 1.56
C GLY A 64 -8.17 -11.33 0.96
N HIS A 65 -7.07 -12.07 0.98
CA HIS A 65 -5.75 -11.53 0.62
C HIS A 65 -5.58 -11.31 -0.90
N PHE A 66 -6.26 -12.11 -1.72
CA PHE A 66 -5.98 -12.19 -3.15
C PHE A 66 -6.97 -11.32 -3.94
N LEU A 67 -6.85 -9.99 -3.80
CA LEU A 67 -7.79 -9.02 -4.40
C LEU A 67 -8.05 -9.24 -5.90
N PRO A 68 -7.02 -9.43 -6.77
CA PRO A 68 -7.25 -9.62 -8.20
C PRO A 68 -7.98 -10.94 -8.53
N GLU A 69 -7.90 -11.95 -7.67
CA GLU A 69 -8.55 -13.25 -7.87
C GLU A 69 -9.97 -13.27 -7.28
N GLU A 70 -10.15 -12.66 -6.10
CA GLU A 70 -11.40 -12.69 -5.35
C GLU A 70 -12.37 -11.55 -5.74
N GLN A 71 -11.86 -10.40 -6.18
CA GLN A 71 -12.61 -9.23 -6.62
C GLN A 71 -11.95 -8.56 -7.85
N PRO A 72 -11.83 -9.29 -8.98
CA PRO A 72 -11.12 -8.80 -10.16
C PRO A 72 -11.69 -7.48 -10.69
N GLU A 73 -13.02 -7.37 -10.82
CA GLU A 73 -13.66 -6.19 -11.41
C GLU A 73 -13.48 -4.94 -10.52
N MET A 74 -13.63 -5.10 -9.20
CA MET A 74 -13.42 -3.98 -8.27
C MET A 74 -11.95 -3.56 -8.24
N THR A 75 -11.04 -4.53 -8.23
CA THR A 75 -9.59 -4.26 -8.25
C THR A 75 -9.22 -3.48 -9.52
N LEU A 76 -9.71 -3.94 -10.68
CA LEU A 76 -9.46 -3.27 -11.96
C LEU A 76 -10.04 -1.86 -11.99
N ALA A 77 -11.28 -1.68 -11.52
CA ALA A 77 -11.94 -0.38 -11.51
C ALA A 77 -11.18 0.66 -10.68
N GLU A 78 -10.68 0.28 -9.50
CA GLU A 78 -9.88 1.17 -8.65
C GLU A 78 -8.55 1.56 -9.32
N VAL A 79 -7.85 0.58 -9.90
CA VAL A 79 -6.58 0.83 -10.61
C VAL A 79 -6.81 1.76 -11.81
N GLN A 80 -7.85 1.52 -12.61
CA GLN A 80 -8.20 2.37 -13.75
C GLN A 80 -8.56 3.79 -13.32
N ALA A 81 -9.37 3.93 -12.28
CA ALA A 81 -9.75 5.25 -11.75
C ALA A 81 -8.52 6.03 -11.24
N PHE A 82 -7.59 5.34 -10.59
CA PHE A 82 -6.34 5.95 -10.13
C PHE A 82 -5.46 6.41 -11.29
N LEU A 83 -5.21 5.55 -12.28
CA LEU A 83 -4.41 5.89 -13.46
C LEU A 83 -5.04 7.02 -14.30
N ALA A 84 -6.37 7.07 -14.38
CA ALA A 84 -7.08 8.16 -15.06
C ALA A 84 -6.90 9.52 -14.35
N ARG A 85 -6.84 9.53 -13.01
CA ARG A 85 -6.59 10.74 -12.21
C ARG A 85 -5.11 11.15 -12.19
N HIS A 86 -4.20 10.17 -12.31
CA HIS A 86 -2.76 10.35 -12.28
C HIS A 86 -2.12 9.81 -13.56
N PRO A 87 -2.34 10.47 -14.72
CA PRO A 87 -1.80 10.00 -15.99
C PRO A 87 -0.27 9.95 -15.95
N MET A 88 0.29 8.82 -16.39
CA MET A 88 1.72 8.61 -16.54
C MET A 88 2.26 9.65 -17.53
N ARG A 89 3.18 10.50 -17.08
CA ARG A 89 3.90 11.47 -17.92
C ARG A 89 5.20 10.87 -18.45
#